data_AF-A0A959IZI1-F1
#
_entry.id   AF-A0A959IZI1-F1
#
_cell.length_a   1.000
_cell.length_b   1.000
_cell.length_c   1.000
_cell.angle_alpha   90.00
_cell.angle_beta   90.00
_cell.angle_gamma   90.00
#
_symmetry.space_group_name_H-M   'P 1'
#
loop_
_entity.id
_entity.type
_entity.pdbx_description
1 polymer ?
#
loop_
_entity_poly.entity_id
_entity_poly.type
_entity_poly.pdbx_seq_one_letter_code
_entity_poly.pdbx_strand_id
1 'polypeptide(L)'
;MEIKYFIDQEENRVFAEYVFEFFNHHPYMSEGYHFVGVEHIVEANLIYGNHHGSVNKAFYIQPQHLIFSDKVYPNKALFINRYKWGEEDLFSVENTQKSGAFLEGNKFGFDWIEMVFFHLSRYEEFHFPTDERNQWDLMPEQKLLLVLNDLEQRPVVDELVMAVLKAMDIPVKATQFSCCISHDVDHMVNPDSRMRSILSALKHGHINKSIFDYTRYFEDFTFLIPNHLEKVLYLHAGGKHRYDGMKNMDDKGQTLFKKLIKEAKALHYTIGLHPSFLSATNAELFLQEKQKIEEVADVSINRSRQHFLHFDVKKTIGILESAGIDEDSSLGYNEYIGYRCGTAASFFLFDLQHKKASKVKERPMIWMDSAQWAVARRDPDFFMKGAIDFISNLPRIAGVVFNFHSHYWSTYRKYGLDLSLLMDLLVQKTKG
;
A
#
# COMPACT_ATOMS: atom_id res chain seq x y z
N MET A 1 25.82 -14.79 -6.15
CA MET A 1 25.35 -15.93 -6.95
C MET A 1 24.24 -15.44 -7.85
N GLU A 2 24.45 -15.57 -9.16
CA GLU A 2 23.44 -15.24 -10.17
C GLU A 2 22.45 -16.40 -10.28
N ILE A 3 21.17 -16.09 -10.26
CA ILE A 3 20.07 -17.02 -10.56
C ILE A 3 19.64 -16.72 -11.98
N LYS A 4 20.18 -17.49 -12.93
CA LYS A 4 20.01 -17.21 -14.35
C LYS A 4 18.61 -17.62 -14.80
N TYR A 5 17.83 -16.70 -15.35
CA TYR A 5 16.52 -16.99 -15.93
C TYR A 5 16.52 -16.80 -17.44
N PHE A 6 15.80 -17.67 -18.15
CA PHE A 6 15.54 -17.55 -19.58
C PHE A 6 14.05 -17.38 -19.82
N ILE A 7 13.69 -16.41 -20.67
CA ILE A 7 12.32 -16.13 -21.08
C ILE A 7 12.20 -16.50 -22.56
N ASP A 8 11.33 -17.46 -22.87
CA ASP A 8 11.16 -17.98 -24.22
C ASP A 8 10.40 -17.01 -25.14
N GLN A 9 9.53 -16.19 -24.57
CA GLN A 9 8.63 -15.28 -25.31
C GLN A 9 9.00 -13.83 -25.07
N GLU A 10 9.54 -13.18 -26.10
CA GLU A 10 10.02 -11.80 -26.04
C GLU A 10 8.91 -10.80 -25.64
N GLU A 11 7.67 -11.05 -26.04
CA GLU A 11 6.51 -10.23 -25.68
C GLU A 11 6.19 -10.21 -24.19
N ASN A 12 6.62 -11.23 -23.45
CA ASN A 12 6.42 -11.34 -22.00
C ASN A 12 7.61 -10.78 -21.20
N ARG A 13 8.72 -10.45 -21.88
CA ARG A 13 9.99 -10.14 -21.24
C ARG A 13 9.87 -8.99 -20.25
N VAL A 14 9.29 -7.87 -20.67
CA VAL A 14 9.18 -6.66 -19.82
C VAL A 14 8.39 -6.93 -18.53
N PHE A 15 7.37 -7.79 -18.57
CA PHE A 15 6.55 -8.09 -17.40
C PHE A 15 7.25 -9.09 -16.47
N ALA A 16 7.89 -10.11 -17.02
CA ALA A 16 8.65 -11.07 -16.24
C ALA A 16 9.89 -10.43 -15.60
N GLU A 17 10.62 -9.57 -16.32
CA GLU A 17 11.76 -8.82 -15.81
C GLU A 17 11.36 -7.88 -14.67
N TYR A 18 10.20 -7.24 -14.76
CA TYR A 18 9.65 -6.46 -13.65
C TYR A 18 9.44 -7.31 -12.38
N VAL A 19 8.93 -8.53 -12.52
CA VAL A 19 8.75 -9.45 -11.38
C VAL A 19 10.09 -9.89 -10.83
N PHE A 20 11.07 -10.26 -11.68
CA PHE A 20 12.40 -10.62 -11.22
C PHE A 20 13.11 -9.45 -10.50
N GLU A 21 12.89 -8.23 -10.95
CA GLU A 21 13.41 -7.03 -10.29
C GLU A 21 12.77 -6.81 -8.92
N PHE A 22 11.47 -7.07 -8.78
CA PHE A 22 10.82 -7.11 -7.47
C PHE A 22 11.44 -8.17 -6.55
N PHE A 23 11.70 -9.39 -7.06
CA PHE A 23 12.38 -10.44 -6.30
C PHE A 23 13.79 -10.00 -5.85
N ASN A 24 14.55 -9.36 -6.73
CA ASN A 24 15.90 -8.86 -6.43
C ASN A 24 15.93 -7.85 -5.28
N HIS A 25 14.88 -7.03 -5.16
CA HIS A 25 14.74 -6.01 -4.12
C HIS A 25 13.92 -6.47 -2.92
N HIS A 26 13.40 -7.70 -2.94
CA HIS A 26 12.52 -8.21 -1.89
C HIS A 26 13.29 -8.39 -0.57
N PRO A 27 12.71 -8.04 0.60
CA PRO A 27 13.36 -8.21 1.90
C PRO A 27 13.84 -9.63 2.23
N TYR A 28 13.21 -10.64 1.62
CA TYR A 28 13.57 -12.07 1.78
C TYR A 28 14.74 -12.51 0.89
N MET A 29 15.14 -11.72 -0.10
CA MET A 29 16.30 -12.04 -0.93
C MET A 29 17.59 -11.96 -0.11
N SER A 30 18.37 -13.04 -0.10
CA SER A 30 19.65 -13.08 0.62
C SER A 30 20.72 -12.26 -0.08
N GLU A 31 21.60 -11.66 0.73
CA GLU A 31 22.72 -10.86 0.22
C GLU A 31 23.60 -11.68 -0.73
N GLY A 32 23.91 -11.08 -1.88
CA GLY A 32 24.68 -11.71 -2.94
C GLY A 32 23.86 -12.57 -3.90
N TYR A 33 22.59 -12.89 -3.64
CA TYR A 33 21.70 -13.57 -4.60
C TYR A 33 20.90 -12.55 -5.41
N HIS A 34 20.76 -12.79 -6.70
CA HIS A 34 19.91 -11.99 -7.59
C HIS A 34 19.60 -12.77 -8.88
N PHE A 35 18.41 -12.56 -9.41
CA PHE A 35 17.94 -13.02 -10.70
C PHE A 35 18.56 -12.18 -11.83
N VAL A 36 19.09 -12.86 -12.85
CA VAL A 36 19.70 -12.24 -14.03
C VAL A 36 19.22 -12.95 -15.29
N GLY A 37 18.80 -12.17 -16.28
CA GLY A 37 18.37 -12.70 -17.58
C GLY A 37 19.55 -13.24 -18.40
N VAL A 38 19.33 -14.34 -19.11
CA VAL A 38 20.29 -14.90 -20.08
C VAL A 38 19.67 -15.07 -21.46
N GLU A 39 20.51 -14.94 -22.49
CA GLU A 39 20.10 -15.10 -23.90
C GLU A 39 20.01 -16.56 -24.35
N HIS A 40 20.66 -17.46 -23.63
CA HIS A 40 20.76 -18.87 -24.01
C HIS A 40 20.16 -19.76 -22.94
N ILE A 41 19.13 -20.52 -23.30
CA ILE A 41 18.39 -21.43 -22.41
C ILE A 41 19.30 -22.42 -21.67
N VAL A 42 20.42 -22.83 -22.28
CA VAL A 42 21.41 -23.74 -21.67
C VAL A 42 22.10 -23.16 -20.45
N GLU A 43 22.09 -21.84 -20.26
CA GLU A 43 22.68 -21.20 -19.08
C GLU A 43 21.69 -21.04 -17.93
N ALA A 44 20.40 -21.30 -18.16
CA ALA A 44 19.34 -20.96 -17.23
C ALA A 44 19.24 -21.96 -16.07
N ASN A 45 19.01 -21.41 -14.87
CA ASN A 45 18.54 -22.13 -13.69
C ASN A 45 17.01 -22.16 -13.63
N LEU A 46 16.35 -21.19 -14.26
CA LEU A 46 14.90 -21.05 -14.33
C LEU A 46 14.46 -20.71 -15.75
N ILE A 47 13.45 -21.40 -16.26
CA ILE A 47 12.92 -21.22 -17.60
C ILE A 47 11.45 -20.83 -17.49
N TYR A 48 11.09 -19.68 -18.06
CA TYR A 48 9.72 -19.24 -18.26
C TYR A 48 9.33 -19.44 -19.72
N GLY A 49 8.54 -20.48 -20.01
CA GLY A 49 8.21 -20.87 -21.39
C GLY A 49 7.63 -22.27 -21.52
N ASN A 50 7.43 -22.71 -22.78
CA ASN A 50 6.80 -23.99 -23.09
C ASN A 50 7.79 -25.17 -23.19
N HIS A 51 9.04 -24.95 -22.80
CA HIS A 51 10.08 -26.00 -22.83
C HIS A 51 9.84 -26.99 -21.70
N HIS A 52 9.57 -28.25 -22.05
CA HIS A 52 9.40 -29.34 -21.09
C HIS A 52 10.59 -30.30 -21.16
N GLY A 53 11.41 -30.27 -20.11
CA GLY A 53 12.37 -31.34 -19.81
C GLY A 53 13.78 -31.16 -20.38
N SER A 54 14.75 -31.49 -19.53
CA SER A 54 16.16 -31.82 -19.85
C SER A 54 17.13 -30.71 -20.26
N VAL A 55 16.83 -29.43 -20.00
CA VAL A 55 17.89 -28.40 -20.01
C VAL A 55 18.42 -28.23 -18.57
N ASN A 56 19.60 -28.79 -18.30
CA ASN A 56 20.42 -28.52 -17.10
C ASN A 56 19.74 -28.59 -15.72
N LYS A 57 18.73 -29.45 -15.53
CA LYS A 57 17.96 -29.52 -14.26
C LYS A 57 17.38 -28.16 -13.86
N ALA A 58 17.10 -27.28 -14.82
CA ALA A 58 16.46 -26.00 -14.55
C ALA A 58 15.06 -26.19 -13.96
N PHE A 59 14.58 -25.17 -13.25
CA PHE A 59 13.19 -25.03 -12.87
C PHE A 59 12.36 -24.51 -14.04
N TYR A 60 11.07 -24.86 -14.08
CA TYR A 60 10.18 -24.56 -15.19
C TYR A 60 8.89 -23.91 -14.69
N ILE A 61 8.54 -22.80 -15.32
CA ILE A 61 7.25 -22.12 -15.16
C ILE A 61 6.57 -22.13 -16.51
N GLN A 62 5.40 -22.74 -16.56
CA GLN A 62 4.58 -22.76 -17.77
C GLN A 62 3.75 -21.48 -17.85
N PRO A 63 3.91 -20.64 -18.88
CA PRO A 63 3.09 -19.45 -19.05
C PRO A 63 1.61 -19.81 -19.15
N GLN A 64 0.77 -19.12 -18.38
CA GLN A 64 -0.68 -19.34 -18.46
C GLN A 64 -1.36 -18.46 -19.52
N HIS A 65 -0.69 -17.41 -20.00
CA HIS A 65 -1.20 -16.47 -21.02
C HIS A 65 -2.52 -15.82 -20.61
N LEU A 66 -2.65 -15.47 -19.33
CA LEU A 66 -3.85 -14.87 -18.78
C LEU A 66 -3.69 -13.36 -18.72
N ILE A 67 -2.65 -12.92 -18.02
CA ILE A 67 -2.31 -11.52 -17.79
C ILE A 67 -1.39 -11.01 -18.90
N PHE A 68 -0.44 -11.84 -19.35
CA PHE A 68 0.44 -11.52 -20.47
C PHE A 68 -0.21 -11.98 -21.78
N SER A 69 -1.38 -11.41 -22.08
CA SER A 69 -2.09 -11.66 -23.33
C SER A 69 -2.86 -10.42 -23.78
N ASP A 70 -3.17 -10.34 -25.06
CA ASP A 70 -4.06 -9.29 -25.60
C ASP A 70 -5.51 -9.44 -25.15
N LYS A 71 -5.87 -10.62 -24.62
CA LYS A 71 -7.21 -10.88 -24.13
C LYS A 71 -7.33 -10.48 -22.67
N VAL A 72 -8.22 -9.53 -22.42
CA VAL A 72 -8.57 -9.10 -21.06
C VAL A 72 -9.59 -10.06 -20.45
N TYR A 73 -9.27 -10.57 -19.27
CA TYR A 73 -10.18 -11.40 -18.48
C TYR A 73 -10.77 -10.58 -17.34
N PRO A 74 -12.11 -10.44 -17.24
CA PRO A 74 -12.72 -9.72 -16.13
C PRO A 74 -12.60 -10.53 -14.84
N ASN A 75 -12.58 -9.87 -13.68
CA ASN A 75 -12.47 -10.53 -12.37
C ASN A 75 -13.45 -11.70 -12.15
N LYS A 76 -14.69 -11.58 -12.66
CA LYS A 76 -15.69 -12.65 -12.58
C LYS A 76 -15.34 -13.94 -13.32
N ALA A 77 -14.33 -13.89 -14.19
CA ALA A 77 -13.79 -15.04 -14.93
C ALA A 77 -12.48 -15.54 -14.32
N LEU A 78 -12.03 -14.95 -13.21
CA LEU A 78 -10.81 -15.31 -12.50
C LEU A 78 -11.17 -16.07 -11.20
N PHE A 79 -10.32 -17.03 -10.85
CA PHE A 79 -10.40 -17.84 -9.66
C PHE A 79 -9.11 -17.70 -8.85
N ILE A 80 -9.25 -17.66 -7.54
CA ILE A 80 -8.13 -17.92 -6.63
C ILE A 80 -8.04 -19.42 -6.40
N ASN A 81 -7.01 -20.06 -6.96
CA ASN A 81 -6.77 -21.49 -6.78
C ASN A 81 -5.78 -21.73 -5.65
N ARG A 82 -5.91 -22.89 -4.99
CA ARG A 82 -5.06 -23.29 -3.86
C ARG A 82 -4.09 -24.39 -4.29
N TYR A 83 -2.81 -24.16 -4.00
CA TYR A 83 -1.72 -25.11 -4.24
C TYR A 83 -1.00 -25.42 -2.93
N LYS A 84 -0.69 -26.70 -2.72
CA LYS A 84 -0.03 -27.19 -1.52
C LYS A 84 1.48 -27.14 -1.64
N TRP A 85 2.14 -26.69 -0.58
CA TRP A 85 3.55 -26.93 -0.38
C TRP A 85 3.87 -27.32 1.06
N GLY A 86 4.06 -28.62 1.27
CA GLY A 86 4.07 -29.16 2.62
C GLY A 86 2.73 -28.89 3.27
N GLU A 87 2.75 -28.22 4.43
CA GLU A 87 1.53 -27.80 5.14
C GLU A 87 0.99 -26.45 4.67
N GLU A 88 1.78 -25.66 3.93
CA GLU A 88 1.43 -24.31 3.51
C GLU A 88 0.46 -24.30 2.32
N ASP A 89 -0.45 -23.32 2.33
CA ASP A 89 -1.34 -23.02 1.22
C ASP A 89 -0.83 -21.78 0.47
N LEU A 90 -0.55 -21.96 -0.83
CA LEU A 90 -0.22 -20.91 -1.78
C LEU A 90 -1.38 -20.68 -2.75
N PHE A 91 -1.46 -19.47 -3.30
CA PHE A 91 -2.57 -19.05 -4.14
C PHE A 91 -2.12 -18.55 -5.50
N SER A 92 -2.89 -18.91 -6.53
CA SER A 92 -2.72 -18.39 -7.90
C SER A 92 -3.97 -17.65 -8.36
N VAL A 93 -3.83 -16.82 -9.39
CA VAL A 93 -4.93 -16.19 -10.12
C VAL A 93 -5.01 -16.82 -11.50
N GLU A 94 -6.08 -17.57 -11.77
CA GLU A 94 -6.26 -18.33 -13.01
C GLU A 94 -7.70 -18.20 -13.55
N ASN A 95 -7.93 -18.45 -14.84
CA ASN A 95 -9.28 -18.47 -15.43
C ASN A 95 -9.97 -19.85 -15.38
N THR A 96 -9.37 -20.81 -14.68
CA THR A 96 -9.87 -22.17 -14.53
C THR A 96 -9.68 -22.61 -13.10
N GLN A 97 -10.66 -23.31 -12.53
CA GLN A 97 -10.58 -23.80 -11.16
C GLN A 97 -9.67 -25.04 -11.10
N LYS A 98 -8.63 -24.98 -10.27
CA LYS A 98 -7.61 -26.02 -10.12
C LYS A 98 -7.11 -26.11 -8.67
N SER A 99 -6.41 -27.19 -8.39
CA SER A 99 -5.62 -27.37 -7.17
C SER A 99 -4.52 -28.39 -7.45
N GLY A 100 -3.40 -28.31 -6.75
CA GLY A 100 -2.30 -29.25 -6.93
C GLY A 100 -1.15 -28.98 -5.98
N ALA A 101 0.01 -29.58 -6.26
CA ALA A 101 1.25 -29.23 -5.59
C ALA A 101 1.85 -27.95 -6.19
N PHE A 102 2.51 -27.15 -5.36
CA PHE A 102 3.23 -25.95 -5.81
C PHE A 102 4.44 -26.28 -6.70
N LEU A 103 5.12 -27.39 -6.42
CA LEU A 103 6.30 -27.84 -7.16
C LEU A 103 6.25 -29.37 -7.29
N GLU A 104 6.37 -29.87 -8.52
CA GLU A 104 6.52 -31.29 -8.83
C GLU A 104 7.82 -31.51 -9.59
N GLY A 105 8.81 -32.12 -8.93
CA GLY A 105 10.18 -32.15 -9.44
C GLY A 105 10.72 -30.73 -9.59
N ASN A 106 10.92 -30.29 -10.83
CA ASN A 106 11.39 -28.95 -11.17
C ASN A 106 10.29 -28.07 -11.82
N LYS A 107 9.06 -28.55 -11.90
CA LYS A 107 7.96 -27.83 -12.54
C LYS A 107 7.08 -27.16 -11.49
N PHE A 108 6.92 -25.84 -11.58
CA PHE A 108 5.95 -25.12 -10.75
C PHE A 108 4.52 -25.43 -11.18
N GLY A 109 3.61 -25.56 -10.21
CA GLY A 109 2.21 -25.93 -10.41
C GLY A 109 1.37 -24.87 -11.09
N PHE A 110 1.80 -23.60 -11.05
CA PHE A 110 1.17 -22.48 -11.72
C PHE A 110 2.19 -21.41 -12.10
N ASP A 111 1.73 -20.45 -12.91
CA ASP A 111 2.50 -19.28 -13.34
C ASP A 111 2.60 -18.23 -12.22
N TRP A 112 3.59 -18.39 -11.36
CA TRP A 112 3.79 -17.45 -10.27
C TRP A 112 4.28 -16.07 -10.75
N ILE A 113 4.86 -15.96 -11.95
CA ILE A 113 5.28 -14.67 -12.50
C ILE A 113 4.04 -13.84 -12.83
N GLU A 114 3.08 -14.40 -13.57
CA GLU A 114 1.82 -13.70 -13.84
C GLU A 114 1.03 -13.40 -12.56
N MET A 115 1.06 -14.28 -11.55
CA MET A 115 0.42 -14.04 -10.25
C MET A 115 1.01 -12.81 -9.53
N VAL A 116 2.33 -12.75 -9.39
CA VAL A 116 2.98 -11.60 -8.73
C VAL A 116 2.71 -10.33 -9.52
N PHE A 117 2.84 -10.39 -10.84
CA PHE A 117 2.55 -9.24 -11.70
C PHE A 117 1.10 -8.76 -11.56
N PHE A 118 0.11 -9.67 -11.53
CA PHE A 118 -1.30 -9.32 -11.37
C PHE A 118 -1.55 -8.44 -10.15
N HIS A 119 -0.98 -8.82 -9.00
CA HIS A 119 -1.19 -8.11 -7.74
C HIS A 119 -0.44 -6.78 -7.67
N LEU A 120 0.80 -6.72 -8.15
CA LEU A 120 1.63 -5.51 -8.10
C LEU A 120 1.21 -4.46 -9.13
N SER A 121 0.85 -4.88 -10.34
CA SER A 121 0.42 -3.97 -11.42
C SER A 121 -1.01 -3.45 -11.26
N ARG A 122 -1.77 -4.00 -10.30
CA ARG A 122 -3.21 -3.72 -10.11
C ARG A 122 -4.03 -4.01 -11.37
N TYR A 123 -3.70 -5.11 -12.06
CA TYR A 123 -4.32 -5.51 -13.33
C TYR A 123 -5.86 -5.54 -13.25
N GLU A 124 -6.41 -6.09 -12.17
CA GLU A 124 -7.87 -6.14 -11.93
C GLU A 124 -8.51 -4.75 -11.91
N GLU A 125 -7.87 -3.76 -11.30
CA GLU A 125 -8.39 -2.39 -11.21
C GLU A 125 -8.25 -1.64 -12.55
N PHE A 126 -7.16 -1.90 -13.27
CA PHE A 126 -6.93 -1.33 -14.60
C PHE A 126 -8.00 -1.76 -15.59
N HIS A 127 -8.37 -3.04 -15.57
CA HIS A 127 -9.38 -3.60 -16.47
C HIS A 127 -10.81 -3.59 -15.93
N PHE A 128 -11.03 -3.02 -14.75
CA PHE A 128 -12.34 -2.98 -14.13
C PHE A 128 -13.35 -2.12 -14.94
N PRO A 129 -14.56 -2.64 -15.25
CA PRO A 129 -15.55 -1.93 -16.08
C PRO A 129 -16.00 -0.61 -15.47
N THR A 130 -16.05 0.45 -16.28
CA THR A 130 -16.38 1.81 -15.80
C THR A 130 -17.78 1.93 -15.22
N ASP A 131 -18.76 1.21 -15.77
CA ASP A 131 -20.15 1.18 -15.33
C ASP A 131 -20.37 0.45 -14.00
N GLU A 132 -19.38 -0.32 -13.53
CA GLU A 132 -19.41 -1.05 -12.27
C GLU A 132 -18.64 -0.37 -11.12
N ARG A 133 -18.01 0.78 -11.40
CA ARG A 133 -17.18 1.53 -10.45
C ARG A 133 -18.02 2.22 -9.38
N ASN A 134 -17.39 2.52 -8.25
CA ASN A 134 -18.01 3.25 -7.16
C ASN A 134 -18.16 4.75 -7.48
N GLN A 135 -18.69 5.53 -6.52
CA GLN A 135 -18.87 6.97 -6.63
C GLN A 135 -17.58 7.79 -6.84
N TRP A 136 -16.41 7.18 -6.69
CA TRP A 136 -15.09 7.79 -6.89
C TRP A 136 -14.42 7.32 -8.18
N ASP A 137 -15.15 6.66 -9.08
CA ASP A 137 -14.61 6.08 -10.32
C ASP A 137 -13.50 5.03 -10.06
N LEU A 138 -13.59 4.33 -8.92
CA LEU A 138 -12.70 3.24 -8.55
C LEU A 138 -13.42 1.90 -8.51
N MET A 139 -12.65 0.83 -8.59
CA MET A 139 -13.15 -0.50 -8.28
C MET A 139 -13.57 -0.58 -6.80
N PRO A 140 -14.79 -1.05 -6.47
CA PRO A 140 -15.18 -1.28 -5.08
C PRO A 140 -14.29 -2.35 -4.40
N GLU A 141 -13.84 -2.11 -3.17
CA GLU A 141 -12.88 -2.99 -2.48
C GLU A 141 -13.40 -4.41 -2.28
N GLN A 142 -14.71 -4.55 -2.04
CA GLN A 142 -15.38 -5.86 -1.92
C GLN A 142 -15.38 -6.69 -3.22
N LYS A 143 -14.95 -6.12 -4.35
CA LYS A 143 -14.81 -6.85 -5.62
C LYS A 143 -13.36 -7.28 -5.90
N LEU A 144 -12.39 -6.83 -5.11
CA LEU A 144 -10.98 -7.22 -5.24
C LEU A 144 -10.85 -8.72 -4.97
N LEU A 145 -10.05 -9.44 -5.78
CA LEU A 145 -9.98 -10.90 -5.66
C LEU A 145 -9.54 -11.37 -4.28
N LEU A 146 -8.61 -10.66 -3.63
CA LEU A 146 -8.18 -11.01 -2.26
C LEU A 146 -9.33 -10.90 -1.26
N VAL A 147 -10.11 -9.81 -1.34
CA VAL A 147 -11.25 -9.57 -0.44
C VAL A 147 -12.38 -10.56 -0.71
N LEU A 148 -12.67 -10.88 -1.98
CA LEU A 148 -13.69 -11.86 -2.36
C LEU A 148 -13.41 -13.28 -1.85
N ASN A 149 -12.16 -13.56 -1.49
CA ASN A 149 -11.70 -14.88 -1.04
C ASN A 149 -11.19 -14.87 0.41
N ASP A 150 -11.44 -13.82 1.18
CA ASP A 150 -10.99 -13.64 2.58
C ASP A 150 -9.46 -13.79 2.75
N LEU A 151 -8.70 -13.26 1.79
CA LEU A 151 -7.23 -13.30 1.74
C LEU A 151 -6.58 -11.93 1.87
N GLU A 152 -7.35 -10.86 2.08
CA GLU A 152 -6.81 -9.49 2.16
C GLU A 152 -5.83 -9.31 3.33
N GLN A 153 -5.99 -10.07 4.42
CA GLN A 153 -5.05 -10.05 5.55
C GLN A 153 -3.87 -11.01 5.37
N ARG A 154 -3.74 -11.69 4.23
CA ARG A 154 -2.58 -12.54 3.90
C ARG A 154 -1.64 -11.84 2.91
N PRO A 155 -0.34 -11.81 3.19
CA PRO A 155 0.65 -11.29 2.26
C PRO A 155 0.98 -12.35 1.19
N VAL A 156 -0.01 -12.73 0.37
CA VAL A 156 0.07 -13.86 -0.56
C VAL A 156 1.23 -13.77 -1.56
N VAL A 157 1.66 -12.57 -1.92
CA VAL A 157 2.84 -12.34 -2.77
C VAL A 157 4.13 -12.58 -1.99
N ASP A 158 4.23 -12.10 -0.74
CA ASP A 158 5.43 -12.33 0.08
C ASP A 158 5.58 -13.81 0.45
N GLU A 159 4.46 -14.49 0.75
CA GLU A 159 4.39 -15.93 0.95
C GLU A 159 4.88 -16.69 -0.29
N LEU A 160 4.46 -16.25 -1.48
CA LEU A 160 4.88 -16.82 -2.75
C LEU A 160 6.37 -16.54 -3.07
N VAL A 161 6.89 -15.37 -2.74
CA VAL A 161 8.33 -15.07 -2.88
C VAL A 161 9.15 -16.00 -1.98
N MET A 162 8.79 -16.07 -0.69
CA MET A 162 9.48 -16.96 0.25
C MET A 162 9.44 -18.40 -0.24
N ALA A 163 8.30 -18.80 -0.77
CA ALA A 163 8.11 -20.06 -1.41
C ALA A 163 9.09 -20.24 -2.59
N VAL A 164 9.01 -19.45 -3.65
CA VAL A 164 9.90 -19.61 -4.82
C VAL A 164 11.38 -19.70 -4.44
N LEU A 165 11.85 -18.86 -3.50
CA LEU A 165 13.22 -18.91 -3.01
C LEU A 165 13.57 -20.26 -2.38
N LYS A 166 12.75 -20.74 -1.43
CA LYS A 166 12.97 -22.05 -0.78
C LYS A 166 12.91 -23.22 -1.77
N ALA A 167 12.07 -23.13 -2.80
CA ALA A 167 11.86 -24.21 -3.77
C ALA A 167 13.07 -24.38 -4.70
N MET A 168 13.79 -23.28 -4.93
CA MET A 168 15.01 -23.23 -5.72
C MET A 168 16.27 -23.35 -4.86
N ASP A 169 16.14 -23.78 -3.59
CA ASP A 169 17.23 -23.89 -2.61
C ASP A 169 18.00 -22.56 -2.40
N ILE A 170 17.33 -21.42 -2.60
CA ILE A 170 17.90 -20.09 -2.34
C ILE A 170 17.67 -19.76 -0.85
N PRO A 171 18.73 -19.39 -0.11
CA PRO A 171 18.58 -18.98 1.28
C PRO A 171 17.63 -17.78 1.42
N VAL A 172 16.69 -17.85 2.36
CA VAL A 172 15.80 -16.73 2.68
C VAL A 172 16.44 -15.87 3.76
N LYS A 173 16.57 -14.57 3.50
CA LYS A 173 17.07 -13.60 4.49
C LYS A 173 16.09 -13.50 5.64
N ALA A 174 16.59 -13.69 6.86
CA ALA A 174 15.82 -13.38 8.06
C ALA A 174 15.60 -11.86 8.13
N THR A 175 14.35 -11.46 8.17
CA THR A 175 13.90 -10.07 8.29
C THR A 175 13.49 -9.77 9.72
N GLN A 176 13.60 -8.50 10.10
CA GLN A 176 13.00 -7.96 11.32
C GLN A 176 11.76 -7.15 10.94
N PHE A 177 10.80 -7.10 11.85
CA PHE A 177 9.66 -6.21 11.66
C PHE A 177 10.11 -4.75 11.74
N SER A 178 9.72 -3.95 10.75
CA SER A 178 9.85 -2.50 10.83
C SER A 178 8.64 -1.84 10.23
N CYS A 179 8.25 -0.69 10.78
CA CYS A 179 7.11 0.06 10.29
C CYS A 179 7.43 1.56 10.23
N CYS A 180 6.67 2.24 9.38
CA CYS A 180 6.53 3.68 9.39
C CYS A 180 5.15 4.04 9.91
N ILE A 181 5.08 5.00 10.82
CA ILE A 181 3.80 5.57 11.25
C ILE A 181 3.52 6.83 10.45
N SER A 182 2.46 6.81 9.63
CA SER A 182 2.03 7.94 8.81
C SER A 182 0.83 8.67 9.41
N HIS A 183 0.75 9.97 9.16
CA HIS A 183 -0.33 10.81 9.67
C HIS A 183 -0.90 11.70 8.60
N ASP A 184 -2.21 11.58 8.41
CA ASP A 184 -2.92 12.36 7.42
C ASP A 184 -3.59 13.55 8.13
N VAL A 185 -3.22 14.76 7.71
CA VAL A 185 -3.71 16.02 8.28
C VAL A 185 -4.71 16.64 7.30
N ASP A 186 -5.92 16.11 7.30
CA ASP A 186 -6.97 16.50 6.33
C ASP A 186 -7.51 17.90 6.57
N HIS A 187 -7.61 18.30 7.84
CA HIS A 187 -8.29 19.52 8.25
C HIS A 187 -7.54 20.26 9.35
N MET A 188 -7.20 21.51 9.08
CA MET A 188 -6.77 22.46 10.10
C MET A 188 -8.00 23.17 10.68
N VAL A 189 -8.36 22.83 11.92
CA VAL A 189 -9.51 23.47 12.58
C VAL A 189 -9.11 24.85 13.12
N ASN A 190 -9.78 25.89 12.64
CA ASN A 190 -9.59 27.27 13.08
C ASN A 190 -10.24 27.50 14.47
N PRO A 191 -9.53 28.06 15.46
CA PRO A 191 -10.08 28.51 16.74
C PRO A 191 -11.32 29.41 16.64
N ASP A 192 -11.47 30.23 15.59
CA ASP A 192 -12.63 31.12 15.42
C ASP A 192 -13.94 30.37 15.09
N SER A 193 -13.85 29.15 14.58
CA SER A 193 -15.03 28.28 14.39
C SER A 193 -15.58 27.76 15.73
N ARG A 194 -14.74 27.72 16.78
CA ARG A 194 -15.11 27.46 18.18
C ARG A 194 -15.99 28.57 18.73
N MET A 195 -15.66 29.84 18.48
CA MET A 195 -16.44 30.96 19.01
C MET A 195 -17.83 31.05 18.35
N ARG A 196 -17.92 30.80 17.04
CA ARG A 196 -19.22 30.77 16.32
C ARG A 196 -20.09 29.58 16.73
N SER A 197 -19.51 28.41 16.97
CA SER A 197 -20.25 27.24 17.46
C SER A 197 -20.65 27.37 18.93
N ILE A 198 -19.83 28.01 19.79
CA ILE A 198 -20.22 28.39 21.16
C ILE A 198 -21.39 29.39 21.13
N LEU A 199 -21.34 30.42 20.28
CA LEU A 199 -22.45 31.37 20.11
C LEU A 199 -23.72 30.69 19.57
N SER A 200 -23.58 29.74 18.65
CA SER A 200 -24.69 28.91 18.14
C SER A 200 -25.26 27.99 19.23
N ALA A 201 -24.40 27.35 20.02
CA ALA A 201 -24.78 26.49 21.14
C ALA A 201 -25.47 27.26 22.27
N LEU A 202 -25.04 28.49 22.56
CA LEU A 202 -25.71 29.41 23.48
C LEU A 202 -27.09 29.84 22.96
N LYS A 203 -27.28 29.91 21.64
CA LYS A 203 -28.55 30.25 21.00
C LYS A 203 -29.53 29.07 20.90
N HIS A 204 -29.03 27.84 20.82
CA HIS A 204 -29.82 26.62 20.56
C HIS A 204 -29.79 25.57 21.68
N GLY A 205 -29.23 25.89 22.85
CA GLY A 205 -29.39 25.12 24.09
C GLY A 205 -28.59 23.81 24.21
N HIS A 206 -27.78 23.45 23.21
CA HIS A 206 -26.96 22.24 23.22
C HIS A 206 -25.47 22.58 23.12
N ILE A 207 -24.77 22.50 24.25
CA ILE A 207 -23.31 22.63 24.31
C ILE A 207 -22.69 21.33 23.80
N ASN A 208 -22.24 21.32 22.55
CA ASN A 208 -21.50 20.18 22.02
C ASN A 208 -20.04 20.26 22.52
N LYS A 209 -19.73 19.55 23.61
CA LYS A 209 -18.40 19.53 24.26
C LYS A 209 -17.26 19.08 23.32
N SER A 210 -17.55 18.43 22.18
CA SER A 210 -16.51 17.95 21.25
C SER A 210 -15.70 19.06 20.58
N ILE A 211 -16.20 20.30 20.54
CA ILE A 211 -15.54 21.40 19.84
C ILE A 211 -14.40 22.01 20.67
N PHE A 212 -14.40 21.82 22.00
CA PHE A 212 -13.44 22.45 22.90
C PHE A 212 -12.01 21.88 22.81
N ASP A 213 -11.85 20.67 22.28
CA ASP A 213 -10.57 19.97 22.26
C ASP A 213 -9.70 20.28 21.03
N TYR A 214 -10.24 20.91 19.95
CA TYR A 214 -9.62 20.92 18.61
C TYR A 214 -8.19 21.51 18.50
N THR A 215 -7.80 22.40 19.41
CA THR A 215 -6.45 22.98 19.46
C THR A 215 -5.45 22.21 20.32
N ARG A 216 -5.91 21.28 21.16
CA ARG A 216 -5.05 20.46 22.04
C ARG A 216 -4.54 19.20 21.34
N TYR A 217 -5.23 18.77 20.27
CA TYR A 217 -4.90 17.56 19.50
C TYR A 217 -3.52 17.59 18.83
N PHE A 218 -2.98 18.79 18.57
CA PHE A 218 -1.64 18.97 18.00
C PHE A 218 -0.52 18.50 18.94
N GLU A 219 -0.74 18.57 20.26
CA GLU A 219 0.28 18.26 21.27
C GLU A 219 0.31 16.78 21.66
N ASP A 220 -0.79 16.04 21.50
CA ASP A 220 -0.85 14.62 21.91
C ASP A 220 -0.14 13.68 20.94
N PHE A 221 -0.18 14.03 19.65
CA PHE A 221 0.21 13.17 18.56
C PHE A 221 1.73 12.85 18.57
N THR A 222 2.52 13.84 18.96
CA THR A 222 3.98 13.80 19.00
C THR A 222 4.54 13.07 20.21
N PHE A 223 3.78 12.99 21.31
CA PHE A 223 4.23 12.37 22.55
C PHE A 223 4.22 10.84 22.49
N LEU A 224 3.38 10.26 21.64
CA LEU A 224 3.13 8.80 21.63
C LEU A 224 4.05 8.01 20.72
N ILE A 225 4.69 8.64 19.73
CA ILE A 225 5.51 7.91 18.76
C ILE A 225 6.99 7.99 19.09
N PRO A 226 7.64 6.88 19.43
CA PRO A 226 9.05 6.88 19.77
C PRO A 226 9.93 7.38 18.62
N ASN A 227 11.02 8.07 18.97
CA ASN A 227 11.96 8.64 18.00
C ASN A 227 12.68 7.62 17.10
N HIS A 228 12.65 6.33 17.44
CA HIS A 228 13.31 5.29 16.65
C HIS A 228 12.42 4.68 15.55
N LEU A 229 11.13 5.03 15.51
CA LEU A 229 10.26 4.64 14.40
C LEU A 229 10.38 5.66 13.27
N GLU A 230 10.27 5.20 12.03
CA GLU A 230 10.11 6.08 10.88
C GLU A 230 8.73 6.74 10.93
N LYS A 231 8.67 8.03 10.62
CA LYS A 231 7.45 8.83 10.79
C LYS A 231 7.26 9.76 9.62
N VAL A 232 6.05 9.75 9.05
CA VAL A 232 5.68 10.64 7.94
C VAL A 232 4.44 11.45 8.33
N LEU A 233 4.46 12.73 8.00
CA LEU A 233 3.33 13.63 8.15
C LEU A 233 2.88 14.10 6.76
N TYR A 234 1.73 13.62 6.31
CA TYR A 234 1.11 13.99 5.05
C TYR A 234 0.19 15.20 5.25
N LEU A 235 0.52 16.30 4.57
CA LEU A 235 -0.17 17.58 4.74
C LEU A 235 -1.17 17.80 3.61
N HIS A 236 -2.44 18.04 3.98
CA HIS A 236 -3.50 18.24 3.01
C HIS A 236 -3.41 19.60 2.31
N ALA A 237 -3.23 19.57 0.99
CA ALA A 237 -2.97 20.75 0.16
C ALA A 237 -4.18 21.69 -0.02
N GLY A 238 -5.29 21.42 0.68
CA GLY A 238 -6.57 22.09 0.47
C GLY A 238 -7.29 21.53 -0.76
N GLY A 239 -8.29 22.24 -1.26
CA GLY A 239 -9.03 21.77 -2.42
C GLY A 239 -10.41 22.41 -2.52
N LYS A 240 -11.14 22.08 -3.58
CA LYS A 240 -12.50 22.57 -3.83
C LYS A 240 -13.55 21.46 -3.74
N HIS A 241 -13.14 20.22 -3.55
CA HIS A 241 -14.08 19.12 -3.41
C HIS A 241 -14.69 19.13 -2.01
N ARG A 242 -15.91 18.58 -1.86
CA ARG A 242 -16.62 18.50 -0.57
C ARG A 242 -15.88 17.69 0.51
N TYR A 243 -14.92 16.88 0.08
CA TYR A 243 -14.11 16.04 0.95
C TYR A 243 -12.87 16.78 1.47
N ASP A 244 -12.44 17.84 0.79
CA ASP A 244 -11.16 18.51 1.04
C ASP A 244 -11.21 19.50 2.22
N GLY A 245 -10.07 19.66 2.90
CA GLY A 245 -9.85 20.72 3.87
C GLY A 245 -9.69 22.09 3.22
N MET A 246 -10.78 22.67 2.72
CA MET A 246 -10.80 23.92 1.94
C MET A 246 -10.03 25.11 2.56
N LYS A 247 -9.80 25.09 3.89
CA LYS A 247 -9.15 26.18 4.64
C LYS A 247 -7.69 25.93 4.98
N ASN A 248 -7.12 24.78 4.63
CA ASN A 248 -5.74 24.44 5.00
C ASN A 248 -4.71 25.41 4.39
N MET A 249 -5.01 25.96 3.22
CA MET A 249 -4.11 26.87 2.48
C MET A 249 -4.51 28.35 2.53
N ASP A 250 -5.47 28.74 3.37
CA ASP A 250 -5.67 30.16 3.68
C ASP A 250 -4.55 30.68 4.60
N ASP A 251 -4.45 32.00 4.80
CA ASP A 251 -3.37 32.62 5.60
C ASP A 251 -3.26 32.03 7.02
N LYS A 252 -4.40 31.68 7.63
CA LYS A 252 -4.44 31.08 8.97
C LYS A 252 -4.03 29.62 8.93
N GLY A 253 -4.53 28.85 7.96
CA GLY A 253 -4.16 27.46 7.72
C GLY A 253 -2.66 27.31 7.50
N GLN A 254 -2.07 28.15 6.64
CA GLN A 254 -0.62 28.18 6.39
C GLN A 254 0.18 28.51 7.65
N THR A 255 -0.30 29.44 8.48
CA THR A 255 0.35 29.76 9.76
C THR A 255 0.37 28.55 10.70
N LEU A 256 -0.74 27.82 10.78
CA LEU A 256 -0.82 26.61 11.60
C LEU A 256 0.02 25.45 11.02
N PHE A 257 0.03 25.28 9.70
CA PHE A 257 0.91 24.31 9.02
C PHE A 257 2.39 24.61 9.28
N LYS A 258 2.83 25.87 9.20
CA LYS A 258 4.21 26.25 9.53
C LYS A 258 4.59 25.87 10.96
N LYS A 259 3.66 26.08 11.93
CA LYS A 259 3.87 25.66 13.32
C LYS A 259 4.00 24.14 13.43
N LEU A 260 3.05 23.40 12.85
CA LEU A 260 3.05 21.93 12.83
C LEU A 260 4.32 21.36 12.20
N ILE A 261 4.71 21.86 11.04
CA ILE A 261 5.90 21.42 10.31
C ILE A 261 7.14 21.63 11.17
N LYS A 262 7.25 22.78 11.86
CA LYS A 262 8.38 23.04 12.76
C LYS A 262 8.45 22.02 13.89
N GLU A 263 7.32 21.69 14.52
CA GLU A 263 7.25 20.68 15.59
C GLU A 263 7.55 19.27 15.06
N ALA A 264 6.96 18.90 13.93
CA ALA A 264 7.19 17.61 13.27
C ALA A 264 8.65 17.42 12.88
N LYS A 265 9.30 18.45 12.30
CA LYS A 265 10.74 18.44 11.98
C LYS A 265 11.60 18.28 13.23
N ALA A 266 11.26 18.96 14.33
CA ALA A 266 11.97 18.83 15.61
C ALA A 266 11.90 17.41 16.20
N LEU A 267 10.93 16.60 15.73
CA LEU A 267 10.72 15.21 16.14
C LEU A 267 11.07 14.21 15.04
N HIS A 268 11.82 14.64 14.02
CA HIS A 268 12.31 13.81 12.93
C HIS A 268 11.21 13.18 12.04
N TYR A 269 10.09 13.88 11.83
CA TYR A 269 9.13 13.48 10.80
C TYR A 269 9.62 13.89 9.42
N THR A 270 9.43 12.99 8.46
CA THR A 270 9.43 13.34 7.04
C THR A 270 8.10 14.02 6.69
N ILE A 271 8.16 15.09 5.90
CA ILE A 271 6.95 15.78 5.42
C ILE A 271 6.59 15.24 4.04
N GLY A 272 5.32 14.87 3.84
CA GLY A 272 4.78 14.39 2.58
C GLY A 272 3.56 15.20 2.13
N LEU A 273 3.17 15.01 0.87
CA LEU A 273 1.99 15.63 0.26
C LEU A 273 0.76 14.74 0.46
N HIS A 274 -0.31 15.32 0.98
CA HIS A 274 -1.66 14.75 0.89
C HIS A 274 -2.46 15.61 -0.10
N PRO A 275 -2.46 15.31 -1.40
CA PRO A 275 -3.04 16.21 -2.39
C PRO A 275 -4.58 16.10 -2.37
N SER A 276 -5.26 17.05 -2.98
CA SER A 276 -6.73 17.13 -2.94
C SER A 276 -7.39 15.95 -3.65
N PHE A 277 -8.67 15.72 -3.38
CA PHE A 277 -9.39 14.60 -3.97
C PHE A 277 -9.36 14.60 -5.52
N LEU A 278 -9.38 15.78 -6.15
CA LEU A 278 -9.41 15.92 -7.61
C LEU A 278 -8.02 15.86 -8.27
N SER A 279 -6.93 15.96 -7.49
CA SER A 279 -5.57 15.94 -8.03
C SER A 279 -5.18 14.56 -8.57
N ALA A 280 -5.78 13.50 -8.03
CA ALA A 280 -5.50 12.10 -8.39
C ALA A 280 -5.57 11.83 -9.90
N THR A 281 -6.40 12.61 -10.61
CA THR A 281 -6.60 12.52 -12.06
C THR A 281 -6.28 13.82 -12.79
N ASN A 282 -5.61 14.79 -12.14
CA ASN A 282 -5.30 16.09 -12.70
C ASN A 282 -3.84 16.50 -12.38
N ALA A 283 -2.95 16.33 -13.36
CA ALA A 283 -1.52 16.60 -13.24
C ALA A 283 -1.21 18.07 -12.88
N GLU A 284 -1.91 19.02 -13.50
CA GLU A 284 -1.69 20.45 -13.28
C GLU A 284 -2.06 20.82 -11.83
N LEU A 285 -3.22 20.35 -11.36
CA LEU A 285 -3.67 20.59 -9.99
C LEU A 285 -2.71 19.95 -8.98
N PHE A 286 -2.28 18.71 -9.21
CA PHE A 286 -1.31 18.02 -8.36
C PHE A 286 -0.01 18.82 -8.22
N LEU A 287 0.54 19.30 -9.34
CA LEU A 287 1.78 20.07 -9.34
C LEU A 287 1.62 21.40 -8.60
N GLN A 288 0.52 22.12 -8.82
CA GLN A 288 0.21 23.35 -8.10
C GLN A 288 0.09 23.13 -6.59
N GLU A 289 -0.53 22.03 -6.17
CA GLU A 289 -0.69 21.66 -4.76
C GLU A 289 0.63 21.26 -4.11
N LYS A 290 1.45 20.47 -4.82
CA LYS A 290 2.81 20.13 -4.42
C LYS A 290 3.64 21.39 -4.17
N GLN A 291 3.66 22.32 -5.14
CA GLN A 291 4.42 23.57 -5.03
C GLN A 291 3.98 24.41 -3.82
N LYS A 292 2.68 24.53 -3.56
CA LYS A 292 2.17 25.25 -2.37
C LYS A 292 2.64 24.62 -1.07
N ILE A 293 2.62 23.29 -0.96
CA ILE A 293 3.10 22.60 0.23
C ILE A 293 4.62 22.79 0.37
N GLU A 294 5.39 22.68 -0.71
CA GLU A 294 6.84 22.93 -0.71
C GLU A 294 7.17 24.35 -0.22
N GLU A 295 6.43 25.36 -0.67
CA GLU A 295 6.59 26.76 -0.22
C GLU A 295 6.28 26.94 1.28
N VAL A 296 5.24 26.28 1.79
CA VAL A 296 4.85 26.37 3.22
C VAL A 296 5.80 25.57 4.11
N ALA A 297 6.25 24.41 3.64
CA ALA A 297 7.09 23.48 4.38
C ALA A 297 8.58 23.80 4.31
N ASP A 298 9.01 24.60 3.32
CA ASP A 298 10.41 24.93 3.05
C ASP A 298 11.27 23.66 2.93
N VAL A 299 10.75 22.68 2.20
CA VAL A 299 11.41 21.41 1.83
C VAL A 299 10.88 20.95 0.49
N SER A 300 11.68 20.21 -0.28
CA SER A 300 11.13 19.49 -1.43
C SER A 300 10.33 18.28 -0.96
N ILE A 301 9.21 18.03 -1.63
CA ILE A 301 8.32 16.91 -1.32
C ILE A 301 8.46 15.83 -2.38
N ASN A 302 8.82 14.63 -1.94
CA ASN A 302 8.95 13.44 -2.79
C ASN A 302 8.14 12.24 -2.30
N ARG A 303 7.36 12.41 -1.23
CA ARG A 303 6.42 11.40 -0.71
C ARG A 303 4.99 11.87 -0.88
N SER A 304 4.12 10.99 -1.35
CA SER A 304 2.72 11.28 -1.59
C SER A 304 1.81 10.24 -0.93
N ARG A 305 0.57 10.64 -0.70
CA ARG A 305 -0.56 9.77 -0.38
C ARG A 305 -1.83 10.42 -0.87
N GLN A 306 -2.58 9.80 -1.76
CA GLN A 306 -3.83 10.35 -2.29
C GLN A 306 -4.91 10.43 -1.21
N HIS A 307 -5.63 11.55 -1.17
CA HIS A 307 -6.77 11.72 -0.28
C HIS A 307 -7.87 10.71 -0.61
N PHE A 308 -8.44 10.08 0.43
CA PHE A 308 -9.37 8.94 0.31
C PHE A 308 -8.78 7.71 -0.40
N LEU A 309 -7.45 7.61 -0.50
CA LEU A 309 -6.78 6.59 -1.30
C LEU A 309 -7.28 6.58 -2.75
N HIS A 310 -7.65 7.76 -3.27
CA HIS A 310 -8.15 7.93 -4.62
C HIS A 310 -7.01 7.75 -5.62
N PHE A 311 -6.74 6.50 -5.99
CA PHE A 311 -5.62 6.13 -6.86
C PHE A 311 -6.16 5.51 -8.16
N ASP A 312 -6.16 6.29 -9.23
CA ASP A 312 -6.49 5.81 -10.57
C ASP A 312 -5.23 5.22 -11.20
N VAL A 313 -5.16 3.89 -11.26
CA VAL A 313 -4.00 3.15 -11.80
C VAL A 313 -3.67 3.51 -13.26
N LYS A 314 -4.59 4.15 -14.00
CA LYS A 314 -4.35 4.62 -15.38
C LYS A 314 -3.73 6.01 -15.45
N LYS A 315 -3.87 6.83 -14.41
CA LYS A 315 -3.52 8.26 -14.45
C LYS A 315 -2.54 8.64 -13.35
N THR A 316 -2.80 8.21 -12.12
CA THR A 316 -2.08 8.66 -10.93
C THR A 316 -0.60 8.32 -11.00
N ILE A 317 -0.23 7.13 -11.51
CA ILE A 317 1.19 6.72 -11.67
C ILE A 317 1.97 7.74 -12.51
N GLY A 318 1.47 8.11 -13.69
CA GLY A 318 2.12 9.08 -14.57
C GLY A 318 2.15 10.50 -13.97
N ILE A 319 1.12 10.87 -13.21
CA ILE A 319 1.07 12.15 -12.48
C ILE A 319 2.18 12.19 -11.42
N LEU A 320 2.30 11.16 -10.59
CA LEU A 320 3.32 11.06 -9.55
C LEU A 320 4.74 11.12 -10.15
N GLU A 321 4.99 10.34 -11.19
CA GLU A 321 6.29 10.29 -11.88
C GLU A 321 6.66 11.65 -12.48
N SER A 322 5.71 12.32 -13.16
CA SER A 322 5.96 13.64 -13.76
C SER A 322 6.13 14.76 -12.73
N ALA A 323 5.56 14.61 -11.53
CA ALA A 323 5.69 15.56 -10.43
C ALA A 323 6.95 15.34 -9.58
N GLY A 324 7.78 14.33 -9.88
CA GLY A 324 9.00 14.02 -9.14
C GLY A 324 8.73 13.39 -7.76
N ILE A 325 7.65 12.61 -7.63
CA ILE A 325 7.40 11.80 -6.44
C ILE A 325 8.21 10.50 -6.54
N ASP A 326 8.94 10.17 -5.48
CA ASP A 326 9.75 8.95 -5.38
C ASP A 326 8.96 7.82 -4.71
N GLU A 327 8.08 8.15 -3.76
CA GLU A 327 7.34 7.18 -2.95
C GLU A 327 5.87 7.60 -2.78
N ASP A 328 4.95 6.65 -2.94
CA ASP A 328 3.53 6.80 -2.63
C ASP A 328 3.09 5.65 -1.70
N SER A 329 2.03 5.87 -0.91
CA SER A 329 1.50 4.85 0.02
C SER A 329 -0.02 4.76 -0.02
N SER A 330 -0.60 4.99 -1.20
CA SER A 330 -2.05 5.06 -1.39
C SER A 330 -2.69 3.71 -1.66
N LEU A 331 -1.93 2.67 -2.04
CA LEU A 331 -2.49 1.34 -2.32
C LEU A 331 -2.71 0.54 -1.02
N GLY A 332 -3.51 1.12 -0.11
CA GLY A 332 -4.11 0.47 1.05
C GLY A 332 -5.63 0.39 0.95
N TYR A 333 -6.32 0.00 2.02
CA TYR A 333 -7.78 -0.17 2.05
C TYR A 333 -8.49 0.94 2.84
N ASN A 334 -9.66 1.36 2.37
CA ASN A 334 -10.58 2.27 3.07
C ASN A 334 -11.56 1.53 3.99
N GLU A 335 -12.00 0.32 3.62
CA GLU A 335 -13.03 -0.43 4.35
C GLU A 335 -12.52 -1.77 4.92
N TYR A 336 -11.28 -2.14 4.60
CA TYR A 336 -10.60 -3.37 5.04
C TYR A 336 -9.22 -3.04 5.64
N ILE A 337 -8.54 -4.05 6.18
CA ILE A 337 -7.13 -3.96 6.59
C ILE A 337 -6.37 -5.14 5.97
N GLY A 338 -5.06 -4.99 5.78
CA GLY A 338 -4.21 -6.01 5.19
C GLY A 338 -3.49 -5.54 3.92
N TYR A 339 -3.12 -6.49 3.07
CA TYR A 339 -2.18 -6.33 1.97
C TYR A 339 -2.93 -6.17 0.64
N ARG A 340 -3.32 -4.94 0.28
CA ARG A 340 -4.08 -4.68 -0.97
C ARG A 340 -3.38 -5.21 -2.22
N CYS A 341 -2.05 -5.10 -2.26
CA CYS A 341 -1.20 -5.61 -3.34
C CYS A 341 -0.66 -7.02 -3.06
N GLY A 342 -1.20 -7.74 -2.07
CA GLY A 342 -0.73 -9.04 -1.63
C GLY A 342 0.68 -9.04 -1.02
N THR A 343 1.33 -7.88 -0.88
CA THR A 343 2.69 -7.74 -0.37
C THR A 343 2.79 -6.63 0.68
N ALA A 344 3.70 -6.80 1.63
CA ALA A 344 4.18 -5.77 2.52
C ALA A 344 5.53 -5.17 2.09
N ALA A 345 6.22 -5.80 1.14
CA ALA A 345 7.43 -5.26 0.56
C ALA A 345 7.11 -4.07 -0.34
N SER A 346 7.94 -3.03 -0.28
CA SER A 346 7.83 -1.92 -1.22
C SER A 346 8.22 -2.38 -2.64
N PHE A 347 7.53 -1.85 -3.64
CA PHE A 347 7.74 -2.22 -5.04
C PHE A 347 7.59 -1.01 -5.95
N PHE A 348 8.22 -1.03 -7.11
CA PHE A 348 8.01 0.02 -8.11
C PHE A 348 6.63 -0.17 -8.76
N LEU A 349 5.86 0.90 -8.88
CA LEU A 349 4.57 0.88 -9.57
C LEU A 349 4.77 0.47 -11.05
N PHE A 350 3.77 -0.18 -11.65
CA PHE A 350 3.82 -0.55 -13.07
C PHE A 350 2.79 0.23 -13.87
N ASP A 351 3.25 0.97 -14.89
CA ASP A 351 2.40 1.66 -15.84
C ASP A 351 1.96 0.67 -16.93
N LEU A 352 0.78 0.06 -16.72
CA LEU A 352 0.17 -0.89 -17.66
C LEU A 352 -0.14 -0.26 -19.03
N GLN A 353 -0.42 1.04 -19.08
CA GLN A 353 -0.76 1.72 -20.33
C GLN A 353 0.47 1.81 -21.25
N HIS A 354 1.63 2.10 -20.68
CA HIS A 354 2.90 2.22 -21.42
C HIS A 354 3.78 0.97 -21.32
N LYS A 355 3.31 -0.08 -20.64
CA LYS A 355 4.01 -1.37 -20.41
C LYS A 355 5.43 -1.17 -19.85
N LYS A 356 5.56 -0.34 -18.81
CA LYS A 356 6.86 -0.04 -18.20
C LYS A 356 6.77 0.04 -16.67
N ALA A 357 7.85 -0.31 -15.98
CA ALA A 357 8.01 0.03 -14.58
C ALA A 357 8.13 1.55 -14.43
N SER A 358 7.46 2.11 -13.42
CA SER A 358 7.64 3.49 -12.98
C SER A 358 8.84 3.60 -12.04
N LYS A 359 9.36 4.81 -11.90
CA LYS A 359 10.35 5.13 -10.85
C LYS A 359 9.71 5.35 -9.47
N VAL A 360 8.39 5.51 -9.40
CA VAL A 360 7.67 5.71 -8.14
C VAL A 360 7.51 4.37 -7.43
N LYS A 361 7.91 4.34 -6.16
CA LYS A 361 7.78 3.19 -5.28
C LYS A 361 6.48 3.26 -4.50
N GLU A 362 5.66 2.22 -4.59
CA GLU A 362 4.58 2.01 -3.63
C GLU A 362 5.17 1.44 -2.34
N ARG A 363 4.76 2.04 -1.22
CA ARG A 363 5.04 1.55 0.12
C ARG A 363 3.73 1.06 0.76
N PRO A 364 3.52 -0.26 0.88
CA PRO A 364 2.26 -0.82 1.33
C PRO A 364 1.78 -0.26 2.68
N MET A 365 0.63 0.40 2.66
CA MET A 365 -0.14 0.70 3.86
C MET A 365 -1.06 -0.47 4.16
N ILE A 366 -0.75 -1.18 5.24
CA ILE A 366 -1.46 -2.41 5.61
C ILE A 366 -2.53 -2.18 6.68
N TRP A 367 -2.48 -1.04 7.34
CA TRP A 367 -3.43 -0.70 8.40
C TRP A 367 -3.68 0.80 8.43
N MET A 368 -4.94 1.16 8.57
CA MET A 368 -5.41 2.52 8.69
C MET A 368 -6.49 2.58 9.76
N ASP A 369 -6.39 3.53 10.67
CA ASP A 369 -7.30 3.63 11.82
C ASP A 369 -8.78 3.80 11.43
N SER A 370 -9.06 4.59 10.39
CA SER A 370 -10.40 4.76 9.82
C SER A 370 -10.94 3.47 9.19
N ALA A 371 -10.08 2.66 8.57
CA ALA A 371 -10.45 1.36 8.01
C ALA A 371 -10.68 0.32 9.12
N GLN A 372 -9.83 0.29 10.16
CA GLN A 372 -10.06 -0.54 11.35
C GLN A 372 -11.40 -0.18 12.01
N TRP A 373 -11.75 1.10 12.06
CA TRP A 373 -13.03 1.56 12.59
C TRP A 373 -14.22 1.07 11.74
N ALA A 374 -14.06 0.98 10.42
CA ALA A 374 -15.04 0.39 9.52
C ALA A 374 -15.18 -1.13 9.73
N VAL A 375 -14.07 -1.87 9.74
CA VAL A 375 -14.03 -3.33 10.01
C VAL A 375 -14.67 -3.66 11.37
N ALA A 376 -14.38 -2.86 12.40
CA ALA A 376 -14.94 -2.99 13.73
C ALA A 376 -16.42 -2.58 13.83
N ARG A 377 -17.06 -2.18 12.72
CA ARG A 377 -18.45 -1.69 12.69
C ARG A 377 -18.69 -0.56 13.69
N ARG A 378 -17.67 0.27 13.92
CA ARG A 378 -17.68 1.40 14.86
C ARG A 378 -17.87 1.00 16.32
N ASP A 379 -17.49 -0.22 16.67
CA ASP A 379 -17.45 -0.72 18.03
C ASP A 379 -16.03 -0.58 18.64
N PRO A 380 -15.88 0.13 19.77
CA PRO A 380 -14.57 0.34 20.39
C PRO A 380 -13.84 -0.93 20.82
N ASP A 381 -14.56 -1.93 21.33
CA ASP A 381 -13.95 -3.17 21.83
C ASP A 381 -13.47 -4.02 20.66
N PHE A 382 -14.27 -4.12 19.58
CA PHE A 382 -13.83 -4.77 18.35
C PHE A 382 -12.71 -4.02 17.65
N PHE A 383 -12.65 -2.69 17.76
CA PHE A 383 -11.52 -1.90 17.25
C PHE A 383 -10.22 -2.30 17.93
N MET A 384 -10.18 -2.25 19.27
CA MET A 384 -8.95 -2.58 20.02
C MET A 384 -8.55 -4.03 19.84
N LYS A 385 -9.51 -4.95 19.96
CA LYS A 385 -9.23 -6.38 19.78
C LYS A 385 -8.69 -6.66 18.38
N GLY A 386 -9.35 -6.15 17.34
CA GLY A 386 -8.93 -6.37 15.95
C GLY A 386 -7.55 -5.79 15.65
N ALA A 387 -7.25 -4.58 16.15
CA ALA A 387 -5.93 -3.96 15.98
C ALA A 387 -4.82 -4.75 16.70
N ILE A 388 -5.06 -5.20 17.95
CA ILE A 388 -4.12 -6.02 18.72
C ILE A 388 -3.89 -7.36 18.02
N ASP A 389 -4.96 -8.03 17.59
CA ASP A 389 -4.89 -9.31 16.89
C ASP A 389 -4.10 -9.16 15.58
N PHE A 390 -4.37 -8.11 14.80
CA PHE A 390 -3.64 -7.83 13.55
C PHE A 390 -2.14 -7.60 13.82
N ILE A 391 -1.78 -6.67 14.71
CA ILE A 391 -0.38 -6.34 15.04
C ILE A 391 0.37 -7.58 15.59
N SER A 392 -0.29 -8.36 16.44
CA SER A 392 0.31 -9.56 17.03
C SER A 392 0.65 -10.61 15.98
N ASN A 393 -0.19 -10.76 14.96
CA ASN A 393 -0.04 -11.75 13.89
C ASN A 393 0.79 -11.26 12.68
N LEU A 394 1.29 -10.01 12.70
CA LEU A 394 2.13 -9.54 11.60
C LEU A 394 3.35 -10.45 11.41
N PRO A 395 3.67 -10.82 10.15
CA PRO A 395 4.90 -11.52 9.84
C PRO A 395 6.10 -10.62 10.13
N ARG A 396 7.28 -11.23 10.22
CA ARG A 396 8.53 -10.48 10.27
C ARG A 396 8.80 -9.88 8.89
N ILE A 397 8.35 -8.66 8.65
CA ILE A 397 8.56 -7.95 7.38
C ILE A 397 8.89 -6.48 7.64
N ALA A 398 9.73 -5.93 6.78
CA ALA A 398 10.24 -4.58 6.93
C ALA A 398 9.46 -3.60 6.06
N GLY A 399 9.26 -2.38 6.58
CA GLY A 399 8.87 -1.23 5.77
C GLY A 399 7.38 -0.98 5.62
N VAL A 400 6.51 -1.64 6.39
CA VAL A 400 5.05 -1.45 6.27
C VAL A 400 4.58 -0.12 6.86
N VAL A 401 3.46 0.41 6.36
CA VAL A 401 2.89 1.68 6.84
C VAL A 401 1.64 1.44 7.69
N PHE A 402 1.62 2.08 8.87
CA PHE A 402 0.45 2.21 9.74
C PHE A 402 -0.01 3.67 9.71
N ASN A 403 -1.25 3.90 9.27
CA ASN A 403 -1.78 5.24 9.15
C ASN A 403 -2.76 5.60 10.27
N PHE A 404 -2.62 6.83 10.76
CA PHE A 404 -3.56 7.45 11.67
C PHE A 404 -4.02 8.82 11.15
N HIS A 405 -5.22 9.20 11.56
CA HIS A 405 -5.83 10.47 11.21
C HIS A 405 -6.01 11.35 12.44
N SER A 406 -5.56 12.60 12.33
CA SER A 406 -5.66 13.56 13.44
C SER A 406 -7.12 13.83 13.85
N HIS A 407 -8.06 13.74 12.91
CA HIS A 407 -9.47 14.06 13.15
C HIS A 407 -10.23 12.97 13.93
N TYR A 408 -9.72 11.73 13.99
CA TYR A 408 -10.32 10.64 14.78
C TYR A 408 -9.94 10.66 16.27
N TRP A 409 -9.00 11.50 16.71
CA TRP A 409 -8.58 11.53 18.12
C TRP A 409 -9.72 11.87 19.10
N SER A 410 -10.65 12.72 18.67
CA SER A 410 -11.86 13.01 19.44
C SER A 410 -12.71 11.77 19.69
N THR A 411 -12.80 10.90 18.67
CA THR A 411 -13.46 9.59 18.72
C THR A 411 -12.73 8.67 19.69
N TYR A 412 -11.40 8.60 19.61
CA TYR A 412 -10.58 7.76 20.49
C TYR A 412 -10.76 8.15 21.96
N ARG A 413 -10.66 9.43 22.28
CA ARG A 413 -10.90 9.94 23.65
C ARG A 413 -12.33 9.69 24.11
N LYS A 414 -13.32 9.94 23.25
CA LYS A 414 -14.75 9.72 23.57
C LYS A 414 -15.02 8.28 24.00
N TYR A 415 -14.38 7.33 23.33
CA TYR A 415 -14.56 5.90 23.59
C TYR A 415 -13.48 5.28 24.48
N GLY A 416 -12.53 6.07 24.99
CA GLY A 416 -11.44 5.57 25.84
C GLY A 416 -10.48 4.61 25.12
N LEU A 417 -10.30 4.76 23.80
CA LEU A 417 -9.39 3.93 23.02
C LEU A 417 -7.94 4.30 23.34
N ASP A 418 -7.21 3.35 23.91
CA ASP A 418 -5.82 3.54 24.30
C ASP A 418 -4.87 3.23 23.12
N LEU A 419 -4.60 4.25 22.32
CA LEU A 419 -3.65 4.12 21.21
C LEU A 419 -2.19 4.00 21.67
N SER A 420 -1.87 4.32 22.93
CA SER A 420 -0.52 4.12 23.46
C SER A 420 -0.19 2.63 23.54
N LEU A 421 -1.18 1.79 23.85
CA LEU A 421 -1.03 0.33 23.82
C LEU A 421 -0.68 -0.18 22.42
N LEU A 422 -1.33 0.35 21.37
CA LEU A 422 -1.03 -0.06 19.99
C LEU A 422 0.38 0.37 19.57
N MET A 423 0.80 1.57 19.96
CA MET A 423 2.17 2.06 19.71
C MET A 423 3.21 1.20 20.45
N ASP A 424 2.96 0.87 21.71
CA ASP A 424 3.83 0.00 22.51
C ASP A 424 3.95 -1.39 21.88
N LEU A 425 2.85 -1.96 21.38
CA LEU A 425 2.88 -3.24 20.66
C LEU A 425 3.72 -3.17 19.38
N LEU A 426 3.56 -2.12 18.58
CA LEU A 426 4.38 -1.92 17.37
C LEU A 426 5.87 -1.79 17.73
N VAL A 427 6.19 -1.03 18.77
CA VAL A 427 7.56 -0.83 19.28
C VAL A 427 8.15 -2.11 19.85
N GLN A 428 7.35 -2.93 20.52
CA GLN A 428 7.80 -4.24 21.00
C GLN A 428 8.09 -5.16 19.81
N LYS A 429 7.24 -5.14 18.78
CA LYS A 429 7.40 -5.95 17.57
C LYS A 429 8.66 -5.56 16.79
N THR A 430 9.08 -4.30 16.79
CA THR A 430 10.35 -3.88 16.13
C THR A 430 11.61 -4.33 16.87
N LYS A 431 11.49 -4.77 18.14
CA LYS A 431 12.63 -5.23 18.96
C LYS A 431 12.82 -6.76 18.96
N GLY A 432 11.81 -7.53 18.54
CA GLY A 432 11.81 -9.01 18.58
C GLY A 432 11.84 -9.63 17.18
#